data_AF-A0A7Y9HT21-F1
#
_entry.id   AF-A0A7Y9HT21-F1
#
_cell.length_a   1.000
_cell.length_b   1.000
_cell.length_c   1.000
_cell.angle_alpha   90.00
_cell.angle_beta   90.00
_cell.angle_gamma   90.00
#
_symmetry.space_group_name_H-M   'P 1'
#
loop_
_entity.id
_entity.type
_entity.pdbx_description
1 polymer ?
#
loop_
_entity_poly.entity_id
_entity_poly.type
_entity_poly.pdbx_seq_one_letter_code
_entity_poly.pdbx_strand_id
1 'polypeptide(L)'
;MKFSAMGLAQRFALLMAIIVAGFALYGTWSFHALNQLKVNGPIYQRVVQGKDLIADILPPPEYIIESYLVSLQAMNAQPAERKALIDNLKSLKNDYDTRHDFWSKEVMEDDIKDLLLNGADKPAQAFYHIAFSQFVPALEKDDAAGATAALESMKQHYSQHRAAINKLVERATKRNADDEADARNQIASSSAIMLAILLGSVGLSAAVLYALAHSLMKQLGGEPREAAHIAGSIAAGDLGVAIHTAPRDEHSLLAAMKAMQQGLTDIVGQIRSGTGTIASASVQIASGNQDLSARTEAQASALEQTTSSVEALADAVKHNAGNARQAQQLALSASDVAVRGGEVVSQVVDTMGAINSSSRKIVDIIAVIDGIAFQTNILALNAAVEAARAGEQGRGFAVVATEVRNLAQRSSAAAKEIKALIDDSVQTVDAGAQLVNQAGATMKEVVDSVRRVTDIISDISAASQEQTDGIAQISDAIRQLDGVTQQNAALVEEAAAAALSMQDQAQHLEQAVSIFKLADAHAPRIARASRLALPA
;
A
#
# COMPACT_ATOMS: atom_id res chain seq x y z
N MET A 1 4.87 -44.55 5.20
CA MET A 1 5.01 -43.08 5.28
C MET A 1 5.87 -42.65 4.10
N LYS A 2 5.39 -41.78 3.19
CA LYS A 2 6.22 -41.34 2.05
C LYS A 2 7.42 -40.56 2.62
N PHE A 3 8.65 -40.84 2.17
CA PHE A 3 9.86 -40.13 2.60
C PHE A 3 9.71 -38.60 2.43
N SER A 4 8.95 -38.19 1.41
CA SER A 4 8.61 -36.79 1.13
C SER A 4 7.71 -36.11 2.18
N ALA A 5 7.02 -36.85 3.05
CA ALA A 5 6.14 -36.31 4.09
C ALA A 5 6.82 -36.14 5.46
N MET A 6 8.03 -36.68 5.63
CA MET A 6 8.81 -36.53 6.87
C MET A 6 9.48 -35.16 6.91
N GLY A 7 9.54 -34.54 8.09
CA GLY A 7 10.29 -33.30 8.31
C GLY A 7 11.80 -33.51 8.18
N LEU A 8 12.56 -32.44 7.90
CA LEU A 8 14.00 -32.53 7.64
C LEU A 8 14.77 -33.23 8.78
N ALA A 9 14.47 -32.87 10.03
CA ALA A 9 15.07 -33.49 11.21
C ALA A 9 14.79 -35.01 11.31
N GLN A 10 13.58 -35.45 10.94
CA GLN A 10 13.22 -36.87 10.95
C GLN A 10 13.97 -37.66 9.87
N ARG A 11 14.24 -37.04 8.72
CA ARG A 11 15.01 -37.67 7.64
C ARG A 11 16.50 -37.78 7.99
N PHE A 12 17.08 -36.77 8.64
CA PHE A 12 18.44 -36.86 9.19
C PHE A 12 18.53 -37.90 10.31
N ALA A 13 17.54 -37.98 11.20
CA ALA A 13 17.48 -39.01 12.23
C ALA A 13 17.40 -40.41 11.61
N LEU A 14 16.65 -40.60 10.51
CA LEU A 14 16.60 -41.86 9.77
C LEU A 14 17.98 -42.23 9.18
N LEU A 15 18.68 -41.28 8.55
CA LEU A 15 20.03 -41.49 8.01
C LEU A 15 20.99 -41.95 9.13
N MET A 16 20.98 -41.23 10.27
CA MET A 16 21.81 -41.60 11.43
C MET A 16 21.45 -42.97 11.98
N ALA A 17 20.16 -43.31 12.08
CA ALA A 17 19.71 -44.62 12.54
C ALA A 17 20.17 -45.76 11.62
N ILE A 18 20.15 -45.55 10.29
CA ILE A 18 20.64 -46.53 9.31
C ILE A 18 22.14 -46.76 9.46
N ILE A 19 22.93 -45.69 9.60
CA ILE A 19 24.38 -45.78 9.79
C ILE A 19 24.70 -46.53 11.08
N VAL A 20 24.07 -46.14 12.20
CA VAL A 20 24.28 -46.78 13.51
C VAL A 20 23.89 -48.26 13.48
N ALA A 21 22.76 -48.60 12.85
CA ALA A 21 22.32 -49.99 12.69
C ALA A 21 23.30 -50.82 11.84
N GLY A 22 23.84 -50.25 10.76
CA GLY A 22 24.86 -50.88 9.92
C GLY A 22 26.15 -51.18 10.69
N PHE A 23 26.66 -50.20 11.46
CA PHE A 23 27.82 -50.39 12.32
C PHE A 23 27.58 -51.42 13.43
N ALA A 24 26.41 -51.40 14.06
CA ALA A 24 26.05 -52.37 15.10
C ALA A 24 25.98 -53.81 14.54
N LEU A 25 25.39 -54.00 13.36
CA LEU A 25 25.35 -55.30 12.68
C LEU A 25 26.75 -55.79 12.31
N TYR A 26 27.57 -54.92 11.73
CA TYR A 26 28.95 -55.23 11.38
C TYR A 26 29.77 -55.62 12.62
N GLY A 27 29.69 -54.83 13.70
CA GLY A 27 30.39 -55.09 14.95
C GLY A 27 29.96 -56.39 15.62
N THR A 28 28.66 -56.66 15.67
CA THR A 28 28.11 -57.89 16.26
C THR A 28 28.57 -59.13 15.48
N TRP A 29 28.55 -59.08 14.15
CA TRP A 29 28.99 -60.18 13.30
C TRP A 29 30.51 -60.38 13.37
N SER A 30 31.28 -59.29 13.37
CA SER A 30 32.74 -59.33 13.54
C SER A 30 33.14 -59.94 14.88
N PHE A 31 32.44 -59.58 15.97
CA PHE A 31 32.66 -60.17 17.29
C PHE A 31 32.37 -61.68 17.29
N HIS A 32 31.26 -62.10 16.67
CA HIS A 32 30.93 -63.52 16.54
C HIS A 32 31.99 -64.31 15.76
N ALA A 33 32.44 -63.79 14.61
CA ALA A 33 33.46 -64.42 13.78
C ALA A 33 34.83 -64.50 14.50
N LEU A 34 35.25 -63.42 15.16
CA LEU A 34 36.48 -63.39 15.94
C LEU A 34 36.46 -64.39 17.11
N ASN A 35 35.30 -64.60 17.76
CA ASN A 35 35.20 -65.52 18.89
C ASN A 35 35.37 -66.98 18.49
N GLN A 36 35.02 -67.37 17.25
CA GLN A 36 35.24 -68.73 16.74
C GLN A 36 36.70 -68.98 16.29
N LEU A 37 37.39 -67.92 15.84
CA LEU A 37 38.69 -68.00 15.16
C LEU A 37 39.88 -67.50 16.00
N LYS A 38 39.65 -67.02 17.22
CA LYS A 38 40.71 -66.51 18.11
C LYS A 38 41.72 -67.61 18.46
N VAL A 39 42.96 -67.24 18.77
CA VAL A 39 43.94 -68.12 19.43
C VAL A 39 43.32 -68.62 20.75
N ASN A 40 43.27 -69.94 20.95
CA ASN A 40 42.46 -70.68 21.95
C ASN A 40 40.96 -70.87 21.64
N GLY A 41 40.51 -70.54 20.43
CA GLY A 41 39.17 -70.88 19.96
C GLY A 41 38.99 -72.38 19.74
N PRO A 42 37.75 -72.86 19.63
CA PRO A 42 37.44 -74.29 19.56
C PRO A 42 38.10 -74.99 18.35
N ILE A 43 38.24 -74.29 17.22
CA ILE A 43 38.90 -74.84 16.03
C ILE A 43 40.42 -74.88 16.21
N TYR A 44 41.01 -73.83 16.80
CA TYR A 44 42.44 -73.77 17.09
C TYR A 44 42.87 -74.90 18.04
N GLN A 45 42.11 -75.14 19.11
CA GLN A 45 42.40 -76.22 20.06
C GLN A 45 42.36 -77.61 19.41
N ARG A 46 41.41 -77.87 18.50
CA ARG A 46 41.33 -79.15 17.78
C ARG A 46 42.52 -79.40 16.85
N VAL A 47 42.95 -78.38 16.10
CA VAL A 47 44.11 -78.46 15.20
C VAL A 47 45.41 -78.67 15.97
N VAL A 48 45.56 -78.03 17.14
CA VAL A 48 46.74 -78.23 18.00
C VAL A 48 46.74 -79.65 18.59
N GLN A 49 45.62 -80.12 19.14
CA GLN A 49 45.51 -81.46 19.70
C GLN A 49 45.85 -82.56 18.69
N GLY A 50 45.34 -82.47 17.44
CA GLY A 50 45.67 -83.46 16.42
C GLY A 50 47.14 -83.42 16.01
N LYS A 51 47.79 -82.25 16.04
CA LYS A 51 49.23 -82.11 15.75
C LYS A 51 50.09 -82.70 16.87
N ASP A 52 49.71 -82.46 18.13
CA ASP A 52 50.39 -83.01 19.30
C ASP A 52 50.28 -84.54 19.36
N LEU A 53 49.10 -85.10 19.02
CA LEU A 53 48.89 -86.55 18.96
C LEU A 53 49.80 -87.24 17.93
N ILE A 54 49.89 -86.69 16.71
CA ILE A 54 50.80 -87.21 15.68
C ILE A 54 52.26 -87.08 16.12
N ALA A 55 52.61 -85.96 16.77
CA ALA A 55 53.96 -85.69 17.24
C ALA A 55 54.42 -86.62 18.38
N ASP A 56 53.48 -87.16 19.17
CA ASP A 56 53.79 -88.09 20.27
C ASP A 56 53.76 -89.57 19.86
N ILE A 57 52.99 -89.96 18.83
CA ILE A 57 52.92 -91.34 18.34
C ILE A 57 54.16 -91.75 17.53
N LEU A 58 54.73 -90.82 16.74
CA LEU A 58 55.83 -91.12 15.81
C LEU A 58 57.22 -91.30 16.47
N PRO A 59 57.57 -90.63 17.58
CA PRO A 59 58.75 -90.94 18.39
C PRO A 59 58.52 -92.15 19.32
N PRO A 60 59.56 -92.94 19.67
CA PRO A 60 59.41 -94.18 20.45
C PRO A 60 59.29 -93.92 21.96
N PRO A 61 58.07 -93.62 22.43
CA PRO A 61 57.52 -94.45 23.49
C PRO A 61 56.34 -95.28 23.00
N GLU A 62 55.38 -94.68 22.28
CA GLU A 62 54.15 -95.38 21.89
C GLU A 62 54.34 -96.32 20.71
N TYR A 63 55.20 -95.97 19.76
CA TYR A 63 55.60 -96.89 18.71
C TYR A 63 56.66 -97.84 19.29
N ILE A 64 56.25 -99.04 19.71
CA ILE A 64 57.12 -100.04 20.38
C ILE A 64 58.24 -100.62 19.48
N ILE A 65 58.55 -99.96 18.37
CA ILE A 65 59.62 -100.34 17.44
C ILE A 65 60.97 -100.42 18.15
N GLU A 66 61.26 -99.50 19.07
CA GLU A 66 62.52 -99.51 19.81
C GLU A 66 62.59 -100.72 20.74
N SER A 67 61.49 -101.06 21.42
CA SER A 67 61.39 -102.26 22.26
C SER A 67 61.60 -103.55 21.48
N TYR A 68 61.07 -103.62 20.25
CA TYR A 68 61.32 -104.76 19.36
C TYR A 68 62.78 -104.83 18.88
N LEU A 69 63.39 -103.69 18.54
CA LEU A 69 64.80 -103.61 18.14
C LEU A 69 65.74 -104.01 19.29
N VAL A 70 65.47 -103.53 20.51
CA VAL A 70 66.23 -103.91 21.72
C VAL A 70 66.10 -105.42 21.99
N SER A 71 64.91 -105.99 21.77
CA SER A 71 64.71 -107.44 21.89
C SER A 71 65.54 -108.22 20.87
N LEU A 72 65.60 -107.77 19.61
CA LEU A 72 66.46 -108.37 18.58
C LEU A 72 67.95 -108.27 18.90
N GLN A 73 68.38 -107.15 19.47
CA GLN A 73 69.77 -106.96 19.92
C GLN A 73 70.10 -107.90 21.09
N ALA A 74 69.20 -108.03 22.07
CA ALA A 74 69.40 -108.86 23.26
C ALA A 74 69.60 -110.35 22.91
N MET A 75 68.96 -110.83 21.84
CA MET A 75 69.10 -112.20 21.35
C MET A 75 70.52 -112.54 20.88
N ASN A 76 71.23 -111.58 20.30
CA ASN A 76 72.57 -111.78 19.74
C ASN A 76 73.70 -111.25 20.62
N ALA A 77 73.37 -110.65 21.77
CA ALA A 77 74.32 -110.01 22.66
C ALA A 77 75.07 -111.00 23.56
N GLN A 78 76.30 -110.65 23.92
CA GLN A 78 77.07 -111.38 24.94
C GLN A 78 76.41 -111.23 26.32
N PRO A 79 76.60 -112.18 27.27
CA PRO A 79 75.90 -112.18 28.56
C PRO A 79 76.01 -110.86 29.36
N ALA A 80 77.15 -110.17 29.27
CA ALA A 80 77.37 -108.88 29.94
C ALA A 80 76.54 -107.73 29.34
N GLU A 81 76.37 -107.70 28.01
CA GLU A 81 75.58 -106.69 27.29
C GLU A 81 74.07 -106.96 27.36
N ARG A 82 73.69 -108.23 27.43
CA ARG A 82 72.30 -108.68 27.52
C ARG A 82 71.56 -108.07 28.70
N LYS A 83 72.21 -107.92 29.85
CA LYS A 83 71.61 -107.31 31.05
C LYS A 83 71.24 -105.84 30.81
N ALA A 84 72.13 -105.06 30.20
CA ALA A 84 71.87 -103.66 29.89
C ALA A 84 70.71 -103.49 28.90
N LEU A 85 70.61 -104.39 27.91
CA LEU A 85 69.50 -104.39 26.94
C LEU A 85 68.16 -104.79 27.59
N ILE A 86 68.15 -105.74 28.53
CA ILE A 86 66.95 -106.09 29.30
C ILE A 86 66.50 -104.91 30.17
N ASP A 87 67.41 -104.19 30.81
CA ASP A 87 67.07 -103.00 31.60
C ASP A 87 66.57 -101.85 30.70
N ASN A 88 67.12 -101.68 29.49
CA ASN A 88 66.58 -100.74 28.50
C ASN A 88 65.16 -101.13 28.07
N LEU A 89 64.90 -102.42 27.84
CA LEU A 89 63.56 -102.91 27.50
C LEU A 89 62.54 -102.63 28.62
N LYS A 90 62.94 -102.69 29.90
CA LYS A 90 62.09 -102.26 31.02
C LYS A 90 61.82 -100.76 31.01
N SER A 91 62.83 -99.94 30.71
CA SER A 91 62.66 -98.49 30.57
C SER A 91 61.64 -98.17 29.48
N LEU A 92 61.77 -98.78 28.30
CA LEU A 92 60.87 -98.57 27.18
C LEU A 92 59.43 -99.01 27.49
N LYS A 93 59.23 -100.07 28.29
CA LYS A 93 57.91 -100.43 28.79
C LYS A 93 57.33 -99.34 29.69
N ASN A 94 58.13 -98.83 30.62
CA ASN A 94 57.69 -97.78 31.53
C ASN A 94 57.33 -96.48 30.77
N ASP A 95 58.11 -96.13 29.75
CA ASP A 95 57.85 -94.95 28.92
C ASP A 95 56.57 -95.13 28.09
N TYR A 96 56.34 -96.33 27.54
CA TYR A 96 55.09 -96.70 26.88
C TYR A 96 53.89 -96.54 27.82
N ASP A 97 53.94 -97.10 29.03
CA ASP A 97 52.83 -97.04 29.99
C ASP A 97 52.55 -95.61 30.44
N THR A 98 53.59 -94.80 30.65
CA THR A 98 53.46 -93.40 31.06
C THR A 98 52.77 -92.57 29.99
N ARG A 99 53.15 -92.74 28.71
CA ARG A 99 52.52 -92.02 27.61
C ARG A 99 51.10 -92.50 27.32
N HIS A 100 50.87 -93.80 27.41
CA HIS A 100 49.54 -94.35 27.28
C HIS A 100 48.58 -93.81 28.36
N ASP A 101 49.02 -93.71 29.62
CA ASP A 101 48.21 -93.13 30.71
C ASP A 101 47.89 -91.65 30.47
N PHE A 102 48.85 -90.87 29.94
CA PHE A 102 48.60 -89.48 29.54
C PHE A 102 47.48 -89.40 28.50
N TRP A 103 47.58 -90.16 27.40
CA TRP A 103 46.58 -90.15 26.35
C TRP A 103 45.23 -90.75 26.76
N SER A 104 45.19 -91.62 27.77
CA SER A 104 43.93 -92.14 28.31
C SER A 104 43.04 -91.05 28.95
N LYS A 105 43.67 -89.98 29.44
CA LYS A 105 43.03 -88.86 30.15
C LYS A 105 42.65 -87.70 29.22
N GLU A 106 43.24 -87.63 28.04
CA GLU A 106 42.96 -86.59 27.05
C GLU A 106 41.60 -86.79 26.35
N VAL A 107 40.92 -85.66 26.06
CA VAL A 107 39.61 -85.68 25.40
C VAL A 107 39.79 -85.78 23.90
N MET A 108 39.73 -86.99 23.35
CA MET A 108 39.81 -87.23 21.91
C MET A 108 38.53 -87.89 21.37
N GLU A 109 38.38 -87.88 20.06
CA GLU A 109 37.22 -88.45 19.36
C GLU A 109 37.21 -89.97 19.49
N ASP A 110 36.02 -90.56 19.57
CA ASP A 110 35.85 -91.96 19.98
C ASP A 110 36.63 -92.95 19.09
N ASP A 111 36.79 -92.65 17.80
CA ASP A 111 37.50 -93.49 16.84
C ASP A 111 39.03 -93.45 17.02
N ILE A 112 39.60 -92.26 17.23
CA ILE A 112 41.02 -92.06 17.56
C ILE A 112 41.31 -92.67 18.93
N LYS A 113 40.42 -92.47 19.90
CA LYS A 113 40.51 -93.04 21.24
C LYS A 113 40.55 -94.56 21.19
N ASP A 114 39.66 -95.18 20.43
CA ASP A 114 39.60 -96.63 20.30
C ASP A 114 40.85 -97.21 19.60
N LEU A 115 41.30 -96.56 18.53
CA LEU A 115 42.52 -96.97 17.81
C LEU A 115 43.77 -96.92 18.70
N LEU A 116 43.91 -95.89 19.53
CA LEU A 116 45.04 -95.73 20.44
C LEU A 116 44.91 -96.65 21.67
N LEU A 117 43.79 -96.56 22.38
CA LEU A 117 43.62 -97.21 23.69
C LEU A 117 43.29 -98.70 23.61
N ASN A 118 42.73 -99.17 22.51
CA ASN A 118 42.39 -100.58 22.33
C ASN A 118 43.17 -101.22 21.17
N GLY A 119 43.20 -100.55 20.02
CA GLY A 119 43.80 -101.08 18.80
C GLY A 119 45.32 -101.25 18.89
N ALA A 120 46.01 -100.22 19.37
CA ALA A 120 47.46 -100.21 19.51
C ALA A 120 47.94 -100.80 20.84
N ASP A 121 47.23 -100.57 21.94
CA ASP A 121 47.66 -101.03 23.27
C ASP A 121 47.55 -102.54 23.49
N LYS A 122 46.43 -103.18 23.10
CA LYS A 122 46.29 -104.63 23.32
C LYS A 122 47.45 -105.45 22.70
N PRO A 123 47.87 -105.20 21.44
CA PRO A 123 49.04 -105.87 20.91
C PRO A 123 50.35 -105.45 21.57
N ALA A 124 50.50 -104.19 22.02
CA ALA A 124 51.70 -103.75 22.74
C ALA A 124 51.84 -104.43 24.10
N GLN A 125 50.77 -104.50 24.89
CA GLN A 125 50.76 -105.21 26.18
C GLN A 125 51.05 -106.71 25.97
N ALA A 126 50.48 -107.33 24.93
CA ALA A 126 50.80 -108.71 24.59
C ALA A 126 52.28 -108.90 24.20
N PHE A 127 52.84 -107.97 23.41
CA PHE A 127 54.26 -107.93 23.08
C PHE A 127 55.12 -107.89 24.34
N TYR A 128 54.87 -106.95 25.25
CA TYR A 128 55.63 -106.80 26.50
C TYR A 128 55.41 -107.96 27.46
N HIS A 129 54.21 -108.52 27.52
CA HIS A 129 53.94 -109.69 28.34
C HIS A 129 54.80 -110.88 27.90
N ILE A 130 54.87 -111.17 26.60
CA ILE A 130 55.73 -112.23 26.06
C ILE A 130 57.21 -111.88 26.26
N ALA A 131 57.57 -110.60 26.08
CA ALA A 131 58.93 -110.12 26.29
C ALA A 131 59.43 -110.44 27.70
N PHE A 132 58.65 -110.17 28.74
CA PHE A 132 59.08 -110.38 30.13
C PHE A 132 58.76 -111.76 30.72
N SER A 133 57.73 -112.46 30.21
CA SER A 133 57.35 -113.78 30.74
C SER A 133 58.03 -114.97 30.04
N GLN A 134 58.44 -114.80 28.78
CA GLN A 134 59.00 -115.89 27.97
C GLN A 134 60.37 -115.53 27.42
N PHE A 135 60.51 -114.37 26.76
CA PHE A 135 61.74 -114.00 26.08
C PHE A 135 62.90 -113.71 27.04
N VAL A 136 62.70 -112.83 28.03
CA VAL A 136 63.72 -112.52 29.05
C VAL A 136 64.13 -113.76 29.86
N PRO A 137 63.20 -114.60 30.38
CA PRO A 137 63.59 -115.82 31.09
C PRO A 137 64.32 -116.86 30.22
N ALA A 138 63.97 -116.98 28.93
CA ALA A 138 64.67 -117.86 28.01
C ALA A 138 66.10 -117.36 27.74
N LEU A 139 66.27 -116.04 27.61
CA LEU A 139 67.56 -115.38 27.52
C LEU A 139 68.42 -115.53 28.79
N GLU A 140 67.82 -115.53 29.98
CA GLU A 140 68.55 -115.75 31.25
C GLU A 140 68.98 -117.21 31.45
N LYS A 141 68.23 -118.16 30.87
CA LYS A 141 68.52 -119.61 30.93
C LYS A 141 69.42 -120.10 29.78
N ASP A 142 69.90 -119.21 28.91
CA ASP A 142 70.59 -119.51 27.65
C ASP A 142 69.81 -120.51 26.76
N ASP A 143 68.48 -120.49 26.83
CA ASP A 143 67.58 -121.28 25.98
C ASP A 143 67.34 -120.55 24.64
N ALA A 144 68.24 -120.79 23.69
CA ALA A 144 68.16 -120.17 22.36
C ALA A 144 66.89 -120.55 21.59
N ALA A 145 66.37 -121.77 21.78
CA ALA A 145 65.14 -122.22 21.12
C ALA A 145 63.91 -121.52 21.70
N GLY A 146 63.83 -121.42 23.04
CA GLY A 146 62.78 -120.68 23.73
C GLY A 146 62.78 -119.18 23.43
N ALA A 147 63.96 -118.55 23.37
CA ALA A 147 64.09 -117.13 23.04
C ALA A 147 63.66 -116.84 21.58
N THR A 148 64.02 -117.72 20.64
CA THR A 148 63.61 -117.57 19.23
C THR A 148 62.10 -117.72 19.06
N ALA A 149 61.47 -118.70 19.75
CA ALA A 149 60.02 -118.89 19.71
C ALA A 149 59.25 -117.71 20.32
N ALA A 150 59.72 -117.18 21.45
CA ALA A 150 59.15 -115.99 22.08
C ALA A 150 59.28 -114.75 21.19
N LEU A 151 60.43 -114.58 20.53
CA LEU A 151 60.67 -113.47 19.61
C LEU A 151 59.75 -113.51 18.37
N GLU A 152 59.46 -114.68 17.81
CA GLU A 152 58.53 -114.80 16.67
C GLU A 152 57.09 -114.44 17.09
N SER A 153 56.69 -114.81 18.32
CA SER A 153 55.39 -114.42 18.89
C SER A 153 55.33 -112.91 19.20
N MET A 154 56.42 -112.33 19.73
CA MET A 154 56.56 -110.88 19.89
C MET A 154 56.45 -110.14 18.56
N LYS A 155 57.10 -110.63 17.50
CA LYS A 155 57.03 -110.05 16.16
C LYS A 155 55.61 -110.00 15.61
N GLN A 156 54.79 -111.04 15.86
CA GLN A 156 53.38 -111.04 15.47
C GLN A 156 52.62 -109.89 16.14
N HIS A 157 52.77 -109.72 17.45
CA HIS A 157 52.10 -108.65 18.20
C HIS A 157 52.65 -107.26 17.86
N TYR A 158 53.96 -107.14 17.61
CA TYR A 158 54.55 -105.91 17.08
C TYR A 158 53.96 -105.52 15.72
N SER A 159 53.78 -106.48 14.81
CA SER A 159 53.16 -106.21 13.50
C SER A 159 51.70 -105.73 13.64
N GLN A 160 50.93 -106.33 14.56
CA GLN A 160 49.56 -105.90 14.88
C GLN A 160 49.53 -104.48 15.47
N HIS A 161 50.42 -104.19 16.42
CA HIS A 161 50.57 -102.85 17.00
C HIS A 161 50.94 -101.82 15.92
N ARG A 162 51.93 -102.12 15.08
CA ARG A 162 52.35 -101.24 13.98
C ARG A 162 51.21 -100.95 13.00
N ALA A 163 50.39 -101.95 12.66
CA ALA A 163 49.24 -101.75 11.79
C ALA A 163 48.19 -100.82 12.43
N ALA A 164 47.96 -100.92 13.75
CA ALA A 164 47.06 -100.03 14.48
C ALA A 164 47.61 -98.59 14.54
N ILE A 165 48.90 -98.42 14.84
CA ILE A 165 49.58 -97.11 14.85
C ILE A 165 49.51 -96.44 13.48
N ASN A 166 49.72 -97.18 12.38
CA ASN A 166 49.60 -96.61 11.02
C ASN A 166 48.19 -96.07 10.74
N LYS A 167 47.14 -96.82 11.11
CA LYS A 167 45.75 -96.37 10.95
C LYS A 167 45.44 -95.14 11.81
N LEU A 168 45.97 -95.11 13.02
CA LEU A 168 45.83 -93.99 13.95
C LEU A 168 46.45 -92.71 13.37
N VAL A 169 47.69 -92.79 12.87
CA VAL A 169 48.38 -91.66 12.23
C VAL A 169 47.64 -91.18 10.98
N GLU A 170 47.18 -92.10 10.12
CA GLU A 170 46.40 -91.76 8.93
C GLU A 170 45.12 -91.00 9.29
N ARG A 171 44.37 -91.49 10.28
CA ARG A 171 43.12 -90.86 10.73
C ARG A 171 43.35 -89.51 11.39
N ALA A 172 44.34 -89.40 12.27
CA ALA A 172 44.70 -88.14 12.92
C ALA A 172 45.17 -87.08 11.90
N THR A 173 45.94 -87.49 10.90
CA THR A 173 46.41 -86.60 9.81
C THR A 173 45.24 -86.09 8.96
N LYS A 174 44.32 -86.98 8.59
CA LYS A 174 43.14 -86.61 7.80
C LYS A 174 42.24 -85.63 8.56
N ARG A 175 41.98 -85.90 9.85
CA ARG A 175 41.19 -85.00 10.69
C ARG A 175 41.79 -83.60 10.79
N ASN A 176 43.10 -83.50 11.02
CA ASN A 176 43.78 -82.20 11.07
C ASN A 176 43.61 -81.42 9.77
N ALA A 177 43.66 -82.09 8.61
CA ALA A 177 43.43 -81.44 7.32
C ALA A 177 41.98 -80.95 7.18
N ASP A 178 40.99 -81.71 7.67
CA ASP A 178 39.57 -81.33 7.66
C ASP A 178 39.32 -80.12 8.59
N ASP A 179 39.87 -80.10 9.80
CA ASP A 179 39.77 -78.98 10.74
C ASP A 179 40.45 -77.71 10.19
N GLU A 180 41.60 -77.82 9.51
CA GLU A 180 42.25 -76.69 8.82
C GLU A 180 41.43 -76.16 7.63
N ALA A 181 40.75 -77.05 6.89
CA ALA A 181 39.86 -76.66 5.79
C ALA A 181 38.59 -75.96 6.29
N ASP A 182 38.01 -76.44 7.39
CA ASP A 182 36.84 -75.81 8.03
C ASP A 182 37.18 -74.40 8.55
N ALA A 183 38.36 -74.24 9.18
CA ALA A 183 38.86 -72.92 9.60
C ALA A 183 38.94 -71.94 8.42
N ARG A 184 39.49 -72.37 7.27
CA ARG A 184 39.60 -71.52 6.07
C ARG A 184 38.23 -71.14 5.50
N ASN A 185 37.29 -72.07 5.45
CA ASN A 185 35.94 -71.82 4.94
C ASN A 185 35.14 -70.88 5.85
N GLN A 186 35.29 -71.01 7.18
CA GLN A 186 34.67 -70.10 8.14
C GLN A 186 35.24 -68.69 8.06
N ILE A 187 36.56 -68.53 7.83
CA ILE A 187 37.19 -67.22 7.59
C ILE A 187 36.63 -66.58 6.31
N ALA A 188 36.56 -67.34 5.21
CA ALA A 188 36.10 -66.83 3.92
C ALA A 188 34.63 -66.40 3.94
N SER A 189 33.74 -67.24 4.48
CA SER A 189 32.31 -66.94 4.61
C SER A 189 32.04 -65.78 5.56
N SER A 190 32.72 -65.73 6.72
CA SER A 190 32.60 -64.62 7.66
C SER A 190 33.05 -63.30 7.05
N SER A 191 34.15 -63.30 6.28
CA SER A 191 34.65 -62.11 5.59
C SER A 191 33.71 -61.63 4.48
N ALA A 192 33.10 -62.55 3.73
CA ALA A 192 32.13 -62.21 2.69
C ALA A 192 30.85 -61.57 3.27
N ILE A 193 30.33 -62.09 4.38
CA ILE A 193 29.14 -61.53 5.05
C ILE A 193 29.45 -60.14 5.64
N MET A 194 30.63 -59.95 6.24
CA MET A 194 31.07 -58.64 6.72
C MET A 194 31.14 -57.60 5.58
N LEU A 195 31.67 -58.00 4.41
CA LEU A 195 31.72 -57.12 3.24
C LEU A 195 30.32 -56.77 2.71
N ALA A 196 29.40 -57.74 2.69
CA ALA A 196 28.01 -57.52 2.26
C ALA A 196 27.27 -56.54 3.18
N ILE A 197 27.42 -56.66 4.50
CA ILE A 197 26.83 -55.73 5.48
C ILE A 197 27.41 -54.31 5.29
N LEU A 198 28.72 -54.19 5.10
CA LEU A 198 29.38 -52.91 4.86
C LEU A 198 28.85 -52.24 3.58
N LEU A 199 28.86 -52.94 2.45
CA LEU A 199 28.40 -52.40 1.17
C LEU A 199 26.90 -52.07 1.19
N GLY A 200 26.07 -52.90 1.83
CA GLY A 200 24.64 -52.65 1.98
C GLY A 200 24.35 -51.39 2.81
N SER A 201 25.04 -51.21 3.93
CA SER A 201 24.86 -50.01 4.79
C SER A 201 25.33 -48.72 4.12
N VAL A 202 26.45 -48.76 3.39
CA VAL A 202 26.96 -47.62 2.60
C VAL A 202 26.00 -47.28 1.47
N GLY A 203 25.54 -48.27 0.70
CA GLY A 203 24.61 -48.07 -0.41
C GLY A 203 23.27 -47.47 0.03
N LEU A 204 22.70 -47.99 1.13
CA LEU A 204 21.44 -47.46 1.67
C LEU A 204 21.60 -46.03 2.19
N SER A 205 22.72 -45.73 2.85
CA SER A 205 23.04 -44.37 3.32
C SER A 205 23.19 -43.38 2.16
N ALA A 206 23.88 -43.78 1.09
CA ALA A 206 24.02 -42.97 -0.12
C ALA A 206 22.67 -42.71 -0.81
N ALA A 207 21.79 -43.71 -0.90
CA ALA A 207 20.46 -43.57 -1.48
C ALA A 207 19.58 -42.58 -0.68
N VAL A 208 19.60 -42.65 0.66
CA VAL A 208 18.87 -41.72 1.53
C VAL A 208 19.45 -40.30 1.42
N LEU A 209 20.78 -40.16 1.37
CA LEU A 209 21.45 -38.87 1.19
C LEU A 209 21.06 -38.23 -0.14
N TYR A 210 21.08 -39.00 -1.23
CA TYR A 210 20.64 -38.55 -2.55
C TYR A 210 19.17 -38.12 -2.56
N ALA A 211 18.28 -38.93 -1.97
CA ALA A 211 16.86 -38.59 -1.86
C ALA A 211 16.62 -37.31 -1.04
N LEU A 212 17.43 -37.09 0.02
CA LEU A 212 17.39 -35.88 0.83
C LEU A 212 17.83 -34.65 0.03
N ALA A 213 18.99 -34.73 -0.63
CA ALA A 213 19.53 -33.64 -1.45
C ALA A 213 18.58 -33.28 -2.59
N HIS A 214 18.05 -34.28 -3.29
CA HIS A 214 17.10 -34.08 -4.40
C HIS A 214 15.78 -33.46 -3.91
N SER A 215 15.23 -33.94 -2.79
CA SER A 215 14.01 -33.36 -2.22
C SER A 215 14.20 -31.92 -1.76
N LEU A 216 15.36 -31.57 -1.20
CA LEU A 216 15.68 -30.22 -0.77
C LEU A 216 15.80 -29.28 -1.98
N MET A 217 16.57 -29.66 -3.00
CA MET A 217 16.68 -28.87 -4.23
C MET A 217 15.31 -28.63 -4.88
N LYS A 218 14.43 -29.63 -4.89
CA LYS A 218 13.07 -29.48 -5.42
C LYS A 218 12.18 -28.53 -4.60
N GLN A 219 12.31 -28.52 -3.27
CA GLN A 219 11.56 -27.61 -2.39
C GLN A 219 12.10 -26.17 -2.43
N LEU A 220 13.42 -26.02 -2.57
CA LEU A 220 14.06 -24.72 -2.75
C LEU A 220 13.79 -24.14 -4.15
N GLY A 221 13.68 -24.99 -5.17
CA GLY A 221 13.50 -24.60 -6.58
C GLY A 221 14.80 -24.23 -7.29
N GLY A 222 15.93 -24.27 -6.57
CA GLY A 222 17.26 -23.89 -7.05
C GLY A 222 18.32 -24.02 -5.95
N GLU A 223 19.47 -23.38 -6.13
CA GLU A 223 20.55 -23.44 -5.15
C GLU A 223 20.25 -22.58 -3.90
N PRO A 224 20.55 -23.07 -2.68
CA PRO A 224 20.34 -22.28 -1.46
C PRO A 224 21.07 -20.93 -1.44
N ARG A 225 22.24 -20.85 -2.10
CA ARG A 225 23.01 -19.61 -2.22
C ARG A 225 22.30 -18.58 -3.10
N GLU A 226 21.64 -19.02 -4.17
CA GLU A 226 20.87 -18.16 -5.06
C GLU A 226 19.63 -17.61 -4.33
N ALA A 227 18.91 -18.46 -3.59
CA ALA A 227 17.79 -18.03 -2.76
C ALA A 227 18.22 -17.00 -1.70
N ALA A 228 19.37 -17.20 -1.04
CA ALA A 228 19.91 -16.24 -0.08
C ALA A 228 20.32 -14.91 -0.75
N HIS A 229 20.92 -14.97 -1.94
CA HIS A 229 21.27 -13.78 -2.72
C HIS A 229 20.02 -12.99 -3.12
N ILE A 230 19.01 -13.64 -3.68
CA ILE A 230 17.73 -13.00 -4.06
C ILE A 230 17.06 -12.36 -2.84
N ALA A 231 17.02 -13.06 -1.71
CA ALA A 231 16.46 -12.53 -0.46
C ALA A 231 17.21 -11.28 -0.01
N GLY A 232 18.56 -11.31 -0.08
CA GLY A 232 19.42 -10.18 0.22
C GLY A 232 19.19 -8.99 -0.73
N SER A 233 19.05 -9.24 -2.03
CA SER A 233 18.74 -8.22 -3.03
C SER A 233 17.38 -7.55 -2.76
N ILE A 234 16.32 -8.34 -2.54
CA ILE A 234 14.99 -7.80 -2.21
C ILE A 234 15.04 -6.97 -0.92
N ALA A 235 15.74 -7.44 0.12
CA ALA A 235 15.89 -6.72 1.38
C ALA A 235 16.68 -5.41 1.23
N ALA A 236 17.63 -5.36 0.29
CA ALA A 236 18.36 -4.15 -0.07
C ALA A 236 17.59 -3.21 -1.02
N GLY A 237 16.34 -3.56 -1.38
CA GLY A 237 15.50 -2.79 -2.28
C GLY A 237 15.73 -3.08 -3.77
N ASP A 238 16.59 -4.02 -4.13
CA ASP A 238 16.79 -4.41 -5.53
C ASP A 238 15.71 -5.42 -5.96
N LEU A 239 14.64 -4.90 -6.55
CA LEU A 239 13.55 -5.67 -7.15
C LEU A 239 13.80 -5.95 -8.63
N GLY A 240 14.94 -5.54 -9.19
CA GLY A 240 15.29 -5.75 -10.60
C GLY A 240 15.95 -7.10 -10.89
N VAL A 241 16.29 -7.86 -9.84
CA VAL A 241 16.99 -9.14 -9.98
C VAL A 241 16.11 -10.19 -10.65
N ALA A 242 16.62 -10.81 -11.71
CA ALA A 242 15.93 -11.86 -12.43
C ALA A 242 15.90 -13.17 -11.61
N ILE A 243 14.69 -13.59 -11.20
CA ILE A 243 14.46 -14.85 -10.50
C ILE A 243 14.09 -15.93 -11.51
N HIS A 244 15.03 -16.85 -11.73
CA HIS A 244 14.85 -18.00 -12.61
C HIS A 244 14.25 -19.15 -11.82
N THR A 245 13.11 -19.67 -12.29
CA THR A 245 12.42 -20.82 -11.70
C THR A 245 12.27 -21.90 -12.77
N ALA A 246 12.20 -23.16 -12.35
CA ALA A 246 11.93 -24.24 -13.29
C ALA A 246 10.54 -24.05 -13.96
N PRO A 247 10.34 -24.53 -15.20
CA PRO A 247 9.04 -24.45 -15.86
C PRO A 247 7.95 -25.15 -15.03
N ARG A 248 6.85 -24.44 -14.73
CA ARG A 248 5.72 -24.89 -13.87
C ARG A 248 6.05 -25.09 -12.39
N ASP A 249 7.11 -24.48 -11.89
CA ASP A 249 7.37 -24.45 -10.46
C ASP A 249 6.56 -23.35 -9.77
N GLU A 250 5.54 -23.76 -9.02
CA GLU A 250 4.61 -22.85 -8.31
C GLU A 250 4.72 -22.94 -6.78
N HIS A 251 5.50 -23.90 -6.26
CA HIS A 251 5.48 -24.23 -4.84
C HIS A 251 6.86 -24.15 -4.18
N SER A 252 7.93 -23.95 -4.97
CA SER A 252 9.26 -23.77 -4.39
C SER A 252 9.40 -22.43 -3.69
N LEU A 253 10.43 -22.34 -2.84
CA LEU A 253 10.81 -21.09 -2.21
C LEU A 253 11.13 -20.01 -3.26
N LEU A 254 11.86 -20.33 -4.33
CA LEU A 254 12.16 -19.37 -5.40
C LEU A 254 10.90 -18.89 -6.14
N ALA A 255 9.92 -19.77 -6.37
CA ALA A 255 8.64 -19.39 -6.96
C ALA A 255 7.85 -18.42 -6.04
N ALA A 256 7.81 -18.69 -4.74
CA ALA A 256 7.19 -17.81 -3.76
C ALA A 256 7.91 -16.44 -3.66
N MET A 257 9.24 -16.44 -3.70
CA MET A 257 10.05 -15.22 -3.71
C MET A 257 9.84 -14.39 -4.98
N LYS A 258 9.68 -15.04 -6.14
CA LYS A 258 9.33 -14.38 -7.40
C LYS A 258 7.95 -13.72 -7.32
N ALA A 259 6.95 -14.42 -6.80
CA ALA A 259 5.62 -13.84 -6.58
C ALA A 259 5.68 -12.63 -5.62
N MET A 260 6.47 -12.72 -4.54
CA MET A 260 6.69 -11.61 -3.60
C MET A 260 7.38 -10.42 -4.27
N GLN A 261 8.44 -10.65 -5.05
CA GLN A 261 9.17 -9.61 -5.79
C GLN A 261 8.27 -8.92 -6.83
N GLN A 262 7.42 -9.68 -7.54
CA GLN A 262 6.43 -9.12 -8.45
C GLN A 262 5.41 -8.25 -7.70
N GLY A 263 4.84 -8.75 -6.59
CA GLY A 263 3.88 -7.98 -5.80
C GLY A 263 4.47 -6.68 -5.24
N LEU A 264 5.72 -6.71 -4.75
CA LEU A 264 6.44 -5.51 -4.32
C LEU A 264 6.71 -4.55 -5.48
N THR A 265 7.10 -5.07 -6.65
CA THR A 265 7.32 -4.28 -7.87
C THR A 265 6.05 -3.54 -8.29
N ASP A 266 4.92 -4.25 -8.30
CA ASP A 266 3.62 -3.68 -8.67
C ASP A 266 3.18 -2.60 -7.67
N ILE A 267 3.34 -2.83 -6.36
CA ILE A 267 3.02 -1.85 -5.31
C ILE A 267 3.91 -0.61 -5.44
N VAL A 268 5.23 -0.78 -5.57
CA VAL A 268 6.17 0.35 -5.73
C VAL A 268 5.88 1.12 -7.03
N GLY A 269 5.56 0.42 -8.12
CA GLY A 269 5.15 1.03 -9.38
C GLY A 269 3.88 1.86 -9.26
N GLN A 270 2.85 1.34 -8.58
CA GLN A 270 1.61 2.07 -8.29
C GLN A 270 1.87 3.29 -7.40
N ILE A 271 2.71 3.18 -6.38
CA ILE A 271 3.06 4.31 -5.52
C ILE A 271 3.78 5.39 -6.33
N ARG A 272 4.81 5.05 -7.13
CA ARG A 272 5.52 6.04 -7.98
C ARG A 272 4.60 6.75 -8.97
N SER A 273 3.70 6.00 -9.60
CA SER A 273 2.71 6.58 -10.52
C SER A 273 1.72 7.50 -9.79
N GLY A 274 1.23 7.05 -8.62
CA GLY A 274 0.33 7.82 -7.77
C GLY A 274 0.96 9.11 -7.24
N THR A 275 2.19 9.05 -6.73
CA THR A 275 2.91 10.24 -6.25
C THR A 275 3.20 11.23 -7.38
N GLY A 276 3.59 10.74 -8.57
CA GLY A 276 3.75 11.60 -9.75
C GLY A 276 2.45 12.31 -10.15
N THR A 277 1.32 11.62 -10.05
CA THR A 277 0.00 12.21 -10.30
C THR A 277 -0.36 13.26 -9.24
N ILE A 278 -0.13 12.99 -7.96
CA ILE A 278 -0.36 13.95 -6.86
C ILE A 278 0.53 15.19 -7.00
N ALA A 279 1.81 15.02 -7.33
CA ALA A 279 2.74 16.12 -7.53
C ALA A 279 2.27 17.03 -8.69
N SER A 280 1.91 16.44 -9.83
CA SER A 280 1.36 17.16 -10.98
C SER A 280 0.06 17.91 -10.63
N ALA A 281 -0.89 17.23 -9.98
CA ALA A 281 -2.16 17.82 -9.55
C ALA A 281 -1.94 18.97 -8.56
N SER A 282 -0.98 18.83 -7.64
CA SER A 282 -0.65 19.87 -6.66
C SER A 282 -0.09 21.13 -7.32
N VAL A 283 0.76 20.98 -8.35
CA VAL A 283 1.24 22.12 -9.17
C VAL A 283 0.08 22.80 -9.92
N GLN A 284 -0.86 22.02 -10.46
CA GLN A 284 -2.05 22.58 -11.12
C GLN A 284 -2.94 23.33 -10.13
N ILE A 285 -3.15 22.79 -8.92
CA ILE A 285 -3.91 23.46 -7.85
C ILE A 285 -3.21 24.76 -7.45
N ALA A 286 -1.88 24.74 -7.24
CA ALA A 286 -1.12 25.94 -6.89
C ALA A 286 -1.25 27.04 -7.97
N SER A 287 -1.12 26.67 -9.25
CA SER A 287 -1.34 27.59 -10.36
C SER A 287 -2.77 28.12 -10.42
N GLY A 288 -3.77 27.26 -10.16
CA GLY A 288 -5.18 27.65 -10.11
C GLY A 288 -5.48 28.61 -8.96
N ASN A 289 -4.87 28.40 -7.79
CA ASN A 289 -4.98 29.30 -6.65
C ASN A 289 -4.33 30.65 -6.92
N GLN A 290 -3.22 30.69 -7.67
CA GLN A 290 -2.59 31.95 -8.06
C GLN A 290 -3.50 32.77 -8.99
N ASP A 291 -4.18 32.12 -9.95
CA ASP A 291 -5.21 32.77 -10.79
C ASP A 291 -6.40 33.25 -9.94
N LEU A 292 -6.87 32.41 -9.01
CA LEU A 292 -7.96 32.77 -8.11
C LEU A 292 -7.58 33.95 -7.20
N SER A 293 -6.34 34.03 -6.74
CA SER A 293 -5.80 35.18 -5.99
C SER A 293 -5.89 36.46 -6.81
N ALA A 294 -5.37 36.44 -8.04
CA ALA A 294 -5.39 37.60 -8.94
C ALA A 294 -6.81 38.07 -9.24
N ARG A 295 -7.75 37.13 -9.43
CA ARG A 295 -9.17 37.45 -9.62
C ARG A 295 -9.83 38.01 -8.35
N THR A 296 -9.45 37.51 -7.18
CA THR A 296 -9.96 37.99 -5.89
C THR A 296 -9.46 39.42 -5.61
N GLU A 297 -8.19 39.71 -5.91
CA GLU A 297 -7.63 41.06 -5.83
C GLU A 297 -8.33 42.02 -6.81
N ALA A 298 -8.53 41.61 -8.06
CA ALA A 298 -9.25 42.40 -9.04
C ALA A 298 -10.71 42.66 -8.62
N GLN A 299 -11.36 41.66 -8.02
CA GLN A 299 -12.71 41.79 -7.46
C GLN A 299 -12.75 42.75 -6.29
N ALA A 300 -11.77 42.72 -5.38
CA ALA A 300 -11.66 43.67 -4.28
C ALA A 300 -11.54 45.11 -4.81
N SER A 301 -10.69 45.34 -5.81
CA SER A 301 -10.55 46.66 -6.45
C SER A 301 -11.84 47.11 -7.15
N ALA A 302 -12.55 46.20 -7.82
CA ALA A 302 -13.84 46.51 -8.43
C ALA A 302 -14.91 46.85 -7.38
N LEU A 303 -14.90 46.18 -6.22
CA LEU A 303 -15.78 46.47 -5.09
C LEU A 303 -15.48 47.85 -4.48
N GLU A 304 -14.21 48.23 -4.32
CA GLU A 304 -13.83 49.59 -3.89
C GLU A 304 -14.39 50.65 -4.85
N GLN A 305 -14.18 50.49 -6.16
CA GLN A 305 -14.68 51.44 -7.15
C GLN A 305 -16.21 51.51 -7.18
N THR A 306 -16.88 50.37 -7.01
CA THR A 306 -18.34 50.30 -6.94
C THR A 306 -18.85 50.99 -5.68
N THR A 307 -18.19 50.77 -4.54
CA THR A 307 -18.52 51.43 -3.26
C THR A 307 -18.44 52.95 -3.41
N SER A 308 -17.32 53.46 -3.95
CA SER A 308 -17.14 54.89 -4.19
C SER A 308 -18.22 55.46 -5.13
N SER A 309 -18.60 54.70 -6.16
CA SER A 309 -19.65 55.12 -7.10
C SER A 309 -21.03 55.14 -6.45
N VAL A 310 -21.32 54.19 -5.55
CA VAL A 310 -22.57 54.14 -4.77
C VAL A 310 -22.63 55.26 -3.73
N GLU A 311 -21.52 55.59 -3.08
CA GLU A 311 -21.42 56.75 -2.18
C GLU A 311 -21.68 58.06 -2.92
N ALA A 312 -21.05 58.26 -4.08
CA ALA A 312 -21.30 59.43 -4.92
C ALA A 312 -22.76 59.51 -5.40
N LEU A 313 -23.37 58.36 -5.73
CA LEU A 313 -24.78 58.29 -6.09
C LEU A 313 -25.70 58.62 -4.90
N ALA A 314 -25.38 58.12 -3.70
CA ALA A 314 -26.10 58.43 -2.47
C ALA A 314 -26.09 59.94 -2.18
N ASP A 315 -24.93 60.58 -2.33
CA ASP A 315 -24.77 62.02 -2.16
C ASP A 315 -25.59 62.81 -3.20
N ALA A 316 -25.57 62.38 -4.47
CA ALA A 316 -26.36 63.01 -5.52
C ALA A 316 -27.88 62.90 -5.28
N VAL A 317 -28.36 61.73 -4.84
CA VAL A 317 -29.78 61.52 -4.49
C VAL A 317 -30.19 62.36 -3.28
N LYS A 318 -29.32 62.43 -2.25
CA LYS A 318 -29.54 63.28 -1.08
C LYS A 318 -29.61 64.76 -1.45
N HIS A 319 -28.75 65.21 -2.37
CA HIS A 319 -28.78 66.57 -2.89
C HIS A 319 -30.07 66.83 -3.70
N ASN A 320 -30.52 65.88 -4.51
CA ASN A 320 -31.79 65.98 -5.25
C ASN A 320 -33.00 66.07 -4.32
N ALA A 321 -33.04 65.26 -3.26
CA ALA A 321 -34.09 65.35 -2.25
C ALA A 321 -34.10 66.73 -1.55
N GLY A 322 -32.91 67.29 -1.27
CA GLY A 322 -32.77 68.65 -0.75
C GLY A 322 -33.30 69.71 -1.72
N ASN A 323 -32.89 69.63 -2.99
CA ASN A 323 -33.34 70.53 -4.05
C ASN A 323 -34.86 70.46 -4.25
N ALA A 324 -35.45 69.27 -4.21
CA ALA A 324 -36.89 69.09 -4.32
C ALA A 324 -37.64 69.79 -3.17
N ARG A 325 -37.18 69.62 -1.92
CA ARG A 325 -37.77 70.35 -0.78
C ARG A 325 -37.66 71.87 -0.93
N GLN A 326 -36.52 72.36 -1.40
CA GLN A 326 -36.34 73.80 -1.63
C GLN A 326 -37.26 74.31 -2.76
N ALA A 327 -37.35 73.58 -3.86
CA ALA A 327 -38.23 73.90 -4.99
C ALA A 327 -39.70 73.89 -4.55
N GLN A 328 -40.11 72.95 -3.69
CA GLN A 328 -41.45 72.89 -3.11
C GLN A 328 -41.78 74.18 -2.35
N GLN A 329 -40.86 74.65 -1.51
CA GLN A 329 -41.06 75.87 -0.75
C GLN A 329 -41.15 77.12 -1.65
N LEU A 330 -40.34 77.18 -2.71
CA LEU A 330 -40.40 78.24 -3.71
C LEU A 330 -41.73 78.23 -4.49
N ALA A 331 -42.21 77.05 -4.89
CA ALA A 331 -43.48 76.90 -5.57
C ALA A 331 -44.65 77.34 -4.68
N LEU A 332 -44.67 76.93 -3.41
CA LEU A 332 -45.67 77.39 -2.44
C LEU A 332 -45.66 78.92 -2.28
N SER A 333 -44.47 79.52 -2.17
CA SER A 333 -44.34 80.98 -2.09
C SER A 333 -44.81 81.69 -3.37
N ALA A 334 -44.52 81.14 -4.54
CA ALA A 334 -44.97 81.69 -5.82
C ALA A 334 -46.50 81.58 -5.97
N SER A 335 -47.09 80.47 -5.51
CA SER A 335 -48.54 80.28 -5.46
C SER A 335 -49.22 81.32 -4.59
N ASP A 336 -48.69 81.57 -3.38
CA ASP A 336 -49.21 82.61 -2.47
C ASP A 336 -49.15 84.01 -3.10
N VAL A 337 -48.04 84.36 -3.76
CA VAL A 337 -47.92 85.65 -4.47
C VAL A 337 -48.93 85.76 -5.61
N ALA A 338 -49.13 84.69 -6.39
CA ALA A 338 -50.10 84.68 -7.48
C ALA A 338 -51.55 84.79 -6.97
N VAL A 339 -51.89 84.13 -5.84
CA VAL A 339 -53.20 84.27 -5.19
C VAL A 339 -53.45 85.71 -4.75
N ARG A 340 -52.50 86.32 -4.04
CA ARG A 340 -52.58 87.73 -3.64
C ARG A 340 -52.66 88.68 -4.85
N GLY A 341 -51.93 88.38 -5.92
CA GLY A 341 -52.02 89.11 -7.18
C GLY A 341 -53.42 89.04 -7.78
N GLY A 342 -54.04 87.86 -7.78
CA GLY A 342 -55.42 87.67 -8.22
C GLY A 342 -56.44 88.45 -7.39
N GLU A 343 -56.26 88.51 -6.06
CA GLU A 343 -57.12 89.31 -5.17
C GLU A 343 -57.04 90.81 -5.49
N VAL A 344 -55.83 91.34 -5.70
CA VAL A 344 -55.62 92.75 -6.07
C VAL A 344 -56.27 93.05 -7.43
N VAL A 345 -56.11 92.16 -8.41
CA VAL A 345 -56.75 92.30 -9.73
C VAL A 345 -58.27 92.30 -9.58
N SER A 346 -58.86 91.43 -8.74
CA SER A 346 -60.30 91.42 -8.46
C SER A 346 -60.78 92.77 -7.90
N GLN A 347 -60.03 93.36 -6.95
CA GLN A 347 -60.37 94.68 -6.40
C GLN A 347 -60.32 95.80 -7.46
N VAL A 348 -59.39 95.70 -8.42
CA VAL A 348 -59.32 96.65 -9.55
C VAL A 348 -60.52 96.50 -10.47
N VAL A 349 -60.96 95.27 -10.77
CA VAL A 349 -62.19 95.02 -11.55
C VAL A 349 -63.42 95.63 -10.87
N ASP A 350 -63.56 95.41 -9.56
CA ASP A 350 -64.67 95.98 -8.78
C ASP A 350 -64.66 97.52 -8.84
N THR A 351 -63.47 98.12 -8.73
CA THR A 351 -63.30 99.57 -8.81
C THR A 351 -63.64 100.10 -10.20
N MET A 352 -63.21 99.42 -11.28
CA MET A 352 -63.58 99.79 -12.65
C MET A 352 -65.09 99.69 -12.89
N GLY A 353 -65.74 98.66 -12.32
CA GLY A 353 -67.20 98.53 -12.35
C GLY A 353 -67.91 99.68 -11.65
N ALA A 354 -67.41 100.10 -10.48
CA ALA A 354 -67.93 101.25 -9.75
C ALA A 354 -67.73 102.57 -10.54
N ILE A 355 -66.57 102.77 -11.17
CA ILE A 355 -66.29 103.92 -12.05
C ILE A 355 -67.26 103.94 -13.23
N ASN A 356 -67.44 102.82 -13.93
CA ASN A 356 -68.37 102.72 -15.06
C ASN A 356 -69.81 103.07 -14.62
N SER A 357 -70.27 102.52 -13.50
CA SER A 357 -71.59 102.85 -12.93
C SER A 357 -71.73 104.34 -12.61
N SER A 358 -70.69 104.96 -12.02
CA SER A 358 -70.67 106.39 -11.73
C SER A 358 -70.69 107.24 -13.00
N SER A 359 -69.91 106.87 -14.02
CA SER A 359 -69.87 107.58 -15.31
C SER A 359 -71.22 107.54 -16.02
N ARG A 360 -71.93 106.40 -16.01
CA ARG A 360 -73.29 106.30 -16.56
C ARG A 360 -74.27 107.25 -15.88
N LYS A 361 -74.22 107.36 -14.54
CA LYS A 361 -75.03 108.33 -13.80
C LYS A 361 -74.70 109.78 -14.21
N ILE A 362 -73.45 110.09 -14.50
CA ILE A 362 -73.06 111.40 -15.01
C ILE A 362 -73.69 111.64 -16.39
N VAL A 363 -73.66 110.66 -17.30
CA VAL A 363 -74.33 110.77 -18.62
C VAL A 363 -75.82 111.09 -18.46
N ASP A 364 -76.50 110.42 -17.53
CA ASP A 364 -77.92 110.67 -17.25
C ASP A 364 -78.16 112.11 -16.74
N ILE A 365 -77.31 112.61 -15.83
CA ILE A 365 -77.38 113.98 -15.32
C ILE A 365 -77.14 115.00 -16.44
N ILE A 366 -76.15 114.76 -17.31
CA ILE A 366 -75.83 115.63 -18.44
C ILE A 366 -76.99 115.65 -19.46
N ALA A 367 -77.68 114.53 -19.67
CA ALA A 367 -78.89 114.48 -20.49
C ALA A 367 -80.02 115.35 -19.90
N VAL A 368 -80.19 115.36 -18.58
CA VAL A 368 -81.14 116.27 -17.90
C VAL A 368 -80.73 117.73 -18.09
N ILE A 369 -79.43 118.07 -17.98
CA ILE A 369 -78.92 119.43 -18.17
C ILE A 369 -79.15 119.91 -19.63
N ASP A 370 -78.89 119.07 -20.63
CA ASP A 370 -79.18 119.40 -22.04
C ASP A 370 -80.70 119.59 -22.25
N GLY A 371 -81.53 118.77 -21.59
CA GLY A 371 -82.98 118.94 -21.55
C GLY A 371 -83.42 120.29 -20.96
N ILE A 372 -82.82 120.71 -19.84
CA ILE A 372 -83.08 122.03 -19.21
C ILE A 372 -82.62 123.16 -20.14
N ALA A 373 -81.45 123.02 -20.78
CA ALA A 373 -80.95 124.01 -21.73
C ALA A 373 -81.89 124.13 -22.94
N PHE A 374 -82.38 123.02 -23.47
CA PHE A 374 -83.38 123.02 -24.55
C PHE A 374 -84.68 123.71 -24.14
N GLN A 375 -85.24 123.36 -22.97
CA GLN A 375 -86.44 124.01 -22.42
C GLN A 375 -86.22 125.53 -22.24
N THR A 376 -85.06 125.94 -21.72
CA THR A 376 -84.69 127.35 -21.53
C THR A 376 -84.57 128.09 -22.87
N ASN A 377 -84.02 127.44 -23.90
CA ASN A 377 -83.93 127.99 -25.26
C ASN A 377 -85.33 128.21 -25.88
N ILE A 378 -86.28 127.29 -25.65
CA ILE A 378 -87.67 127.44 -26.10
C ILE A 378 -88.39 128.55 -25.32
N LEU A 379 -88.22 128.60 -23.99
CA LEU A 379 -88.75 129.67 -23.14
C LEU A 379 -88.25 131.05 -23.58
N ALA A 380 -86.95 131.17 -23.86
CA ALA A 380 -86.31 132.39 -24.32
C ALA A 380 -86.79 132.80 -25.72
N LEU A 381 -86.98 131.83 -26.63
CA LEU A 381 -87.58 132.09 -27.95
C LEU A 381 -89.01 132.62 -27.82
N ASN A 382 -89.84 131.99 -26.98
CA ASN A 382 -91.21 132.44 -26.72
C ASN A 382 -91.24 133.86 -26.13
N ALA A 383 -90.34 134.15 -25.19
CA ALA A 383 -90.18 135.48 -24.61
C ALA A 383 -89.73 136.53 -25.64
N ALA A 384 -88.80 136.18 -26.53
CA ALA A 384 -88.35 137.06 -27.62
C ALA A 384 -89.48 137.37 -28.61
N VAL A 385 -90.33 136.38 -28.93
CA VAL A 385 -91.53 136.55 -29.77
C VAL A 385 -92.54 137.49 -29.11
N GLU A 386 -92.83 137.30 -27.82
CA GLU A 386 -93.78 138.16 -27.09
C GLU A 386 -93.22 139.58 -26.90
N ALA A 387 -91.91 139.73 -26.70
CA ALA A 387 -91.23 141.02 -26.65
C ALA A 387 -91.29 141.76 -28.00
N ALA A 388 -91.14 141.06 -29.12
CA ALA A 388 -91.33 141.63 -30.46
C ALA A 388 -92.78 142.06 -30.71
N ARG A 389 -93.75 141.33 -30.15
CA ARG A 389 -95.19 141.65 -30.21
C ARG A 389 -95.56 142.92 -29.44
N ALA A 390 -94.82 143.25 -28.38
CA ALA A 390 -95.02 144.45 -27.55
C ALA A 390 -94.40 145.74 -28.13
N GLY A 391 -93.74 145.70 -29.29
CA GLY A 391 -93.17 146.88 -29.97
C GLY A 391 -92.05 147.56 -29.17
N GLU A 392 -92.01 148.90 -29.15
CA GLU A 392 -90.94 149.66 -28.47
C GLU A 392 -90.88 149.44 -26.95
N GLN A 393 -91.99 149.03 -26.30
CA GLN A 393 -92.03 148.75 -24.86
C GLN A 393 -91.35 147.41 -24.50
N GLY A 394 -91.23 146.49 -25.48
CA GLY A 394 -90.63 145.16 -25.29
C GLY A 394 -89.12 145.10 -25.55
N ARG A 395 -88.49 146.20 -25.98
CA ARG A 395 -87.10 146.22 -26.46
C ARG A 395 -86.07 145.70 -25.44
N GLY A 396 -86.20 146.09 -24.17
CA GLY A 396 -85.33 145.60 -23.09
C GLY A 396 -85.51 144.11 -22.82
N PHE A 397 -86.77 143.62 -22.85
CA PHE A 397 -87.08 142.20 -22.69
C PHE A 397 -86.57 141.35 -23.87
N ALA A 398 -86.60 141.87 -25.09
CA ALA A 398 -86.07 141.18 -26.27
C ALA A 398 -84.55 140.94 -26.20
N VAL A 399 -83.80 141.90 -25.65
CA VAL A 399 -82.34 141.76 -25.43
C VAL A 399 -82.07 140.68 -24.37
N VAL A 400 -82.77 140.72 -23.24
CA VAL A 400 -82.62 139.70 -22.18
C VAL A 400 -83.02 138.32 -22.71
N ALA A 401 -84.11 138.21 -23.46
CA ALA A 401 -84.53 136.95 -24.07
C ALA A 401 -83.49 136.40 -25.05
N THR A 402 -82.84 137.27 -25.84
CA THR A 402 -81.75 136.88 -26.75
C THR A 402 -80.51 136.39 -25.97
N GLU A 403 -80.14 137.06 -24.87
CA GLU A 403 -79.02 136.67 -24.02
C GLU A 403 -79.27 135.34 -23.32
N VAL A 404 -80.47 135.14 -22.76
CA VAL A 404 -80.89 133.87 -22.15
C VAL A 404 -80.89 132.75 -23.19
N ARG A 405 -81.32 133.03 -24.43
CA ARG A 405 -81.27 132.06 -25.53
C ARG A 405 -79.82 131.68 -25.88
N ASN A 406 -78.92 132.65 -25.97
CA ASN A 406 -77.51 132.40 -26.25
C ASN A 406 -76.86 131.58 -25.12
N LEU A 407 -77.14 131.91 -23.86
CA LEU A 407 -76.69 131.15 -22.70
C LEU A 407 -77.21 129.70 -22.71
N ALA A 408 -78.47 129.50 -23.09
CA ALA A 408 -79.07 128.18 -23.23
C ALA A 408 -78.42 127.36 -24.36
N GLN A 409 -78.15 127.97 -25.52
CA GLN A 409 -77.40 127.32 -26.61
C GLN A 409 -75.97 126.96 -26.21
N ARG A 410 -75.27 127.85 -25.50
CA ARG A 410 -73.93 127.59 -24.94
C ARG A 410 -73.95 126.45 -23.92
N SER A 411 -74.97 126.42 -23.05
CA SER A 411 -75.14 125.36 -22.05
C SER A 411 -75.41 124.00 -22.71
N SER A 412 -76.23 123.96 -23.76
CA SER A 412 -76.46 122.73 -24.55
C SER A 412 -75.18 122.25 -25.26
N ALA A 413 -74.42 123.16 -25.86
CA ALA A 413 -73.14 122.82 -26.49
C ALA A 413 -72.14 122.25 -25.48
N ALA A 414 -71.98 122.90 -24.32
CA ALA A 414 -71.11 122.42 -23.24
C ALA A 414 -71.58 121.07 -22.67
N ALA A 415 -72.90 120.88 -22.49
CA ALA A 415 -73.45 119.59 -22.06
C ALA A 415 -73.12 118.47 -23.06
N LYS A 416 -73.23 118.72 -24.36
CA LYS A 416 -72.87 117.73 -25.40
C LYS A 416 -71.38 117.42 -25.43
N GLU A 417 -70.53 118.41 -25.22
CA GLU A 417 -69.07 118.23 -25.13
C GLU A 417 -68.68 117.40 -23.89
N ILE A 418 -69.27 117.69 -22.72
CA ILE A 418 -69.08 116.89 -21.51
C ILE A 418 -69.59 115.46 -21.74
N LYS A 419 -70.77 115.29 -22.36
CA LYS A 419 -71.30 113.96 -22.69
C LYS A 419 -70.31 113.15 -23.53
N ALA A 420 -69.75 113.75 -24.58
CA ALA A 420 -68.77 113.08 -25.43
C ALA A 420 -67.51 112.66 -24.67
N LEU A 421 -66.98 113.51 -23.78
CA LEU A 421 -65.82 113.18 -22.92
C LEU A 421 -66.12 112.05 -21.93
N ILE A 422 -67.34 112.02 -21.36
CA ILE A 422 -67.75 110.95 -20.46
C ILE A 422 -67.97 109.64 -21.22
N ASP A 423 -68.58 109.69 -22.41
CA ASP A 423 -68.76 108.50 -23.27
C ASP A 423 -67.40 107.89 -23.65
N ASP A 424 -66.40 108.72 -24.00
CA ASP A 424 -65.02 108.30 -24.26
C ASP A 424 -64.35 107.69 -23.01
N SER A 425 -64.58 108.30 -21.84
CA SER A 425 -64.09 107.78 -20.56
C SER A 425 -64.72 106.42 -20.21
N VAL A 426 -66.02 106.22 -20.50
CA VAL A 426 -66.70 104.93 -20.31
C VAL A 426 -66.09 103.87 -21.21
N GLN A 427 -65.85 104.17 -22.49
CA GLN A 427 -65.19 103.23 -23.40
C GLN A 427 -63.78 102.85 -22.93
N THR A 428 -63.00 103.83 -22.45
CA THR A 428 -61.65 103.60 -21.92
C THR A 428 -61.67 102.72 -20.66
N VAL A 429 -62.62 102.97 -19.74
CA VAL A 429 -62.81 102.15 -18.53
C VAL A 429 -63.26 100.72 -18.88
N ASP A 430 -64.16 100.56 -19.85
CA ASP A 430 -64.58 99.23 -20.32
C ASP A 430 -63.42 98.44 -20.94
N ALA A 431 -62.60 99.08 -21.78
CA ALA A 431 -61.39 98.46 -22.32
C ALA A 431 -60.40 98.09 -21.20
N GLY A 432 -60.21 98.96 -20.21
CA GLY A 432 -59.41 98.68 -19.02
C GLY A 432 -59.94 97.49 -18.22
N ALA A 433 -61.25 97.42 -17.99
CA ALA A 433 -61.90 96.32 -17.29
C ALA A 433 -61.70 94.97 -18.00
N GLN A 434 -61.76 94.95 -19.34
CA GLN A 434 -61.46 93.75 -20.12
C GLN A 434 -60.01 93.28 -19.95
N LEU A 435 -59.03 94.19 -20.03
CA LEU A 435 -57.62 93.86 -19.84
C LEU A 435 -57.32 93.34 -18.44
N VAL A 436 -57.94 93.94 -17.41
CA VAL A 436 -57.76 93.51 -16.02
C VAL A 436 -58.43 92.15 -15.76
N ASN A 437 -59.61 91.88 -16.34
CA ASN A 437 -60.22 90.55 -16.29
C ASN A 437 -59.35 89.48 -16.95
N GLN A 438 -58.75 89.80 -18.11
CA GLN A 438 -57.80 88.91 -18.78
C GLN A 438 -56.59 88.63 -17.86
N ALA A 439 -56.03 89.67 -17.23
CA ALA A 439 -54.94 89.50 -16.28
C ALA A 439 -55.33 88.62 -15.08
N GLY A 440 -56.56 88.74 -14.58
CA GLY A 440 -57.08 87.89 -13.51
C GLY A 440 -57.21 86.44 -13.90
N ALA A 441 -57.68 86.16 -15.13
CA ALA A 441 -57.70 84.81 -15.69
C ALA A 441 -56.28 84.22 -15.80
N THR A 442 -55.30 85.01 -16.28
CA THR A 442 -53.91 84.58 -16.36
C THR A 442 -53.31 84.29 -14.97
N MET A 443 -53.63 85.06 -13.93
CA MET A 443 -53.19 84.75 -12.57
C MET A 443 -53.73 83.39 -12.08
N LYS A 444 -54.96 83.04 -12.43
CA LYS A 444 -55.54 81.73 -12.10
C LYS A 444 -54.82 80.59 -12.82
N GLU A 445 -54.49 80.76 -14.10
CA GLU A 445 -53.68 79.79 -14.85
C GLU A 445 -52.27 79.61 -14.27
N VAL A 446 -51.66 80.69 -13.75
CA VAL A 446 -50.38 80.64 -13.04
C VAL A 446 -50.51 79.80 -11.76
N VAL A 447 -51.53 80.03 -10.94
CA VAL A 447 -51.77 79.25 -9.72
C VAL A 447 -51.93 77.76 -10.04
N ASP A 448 -52.72 77.42 -11.05
CA ASP A 448 -52.93 76.03 -11.46
C ASP A 448 -51.65 75.39 -12.03
N SER A 449 -50.82 76.16 -12.73
CA SER A 449 -49.53 75.69 -13.24
C SER A 449 -48.52 75.44 -12.11
N VAL A 450 -48.48 76.32 -11.11
CA VAL A 450 -47.61 76.16 -9.93
C VAL A 450 -48.05 74.95 -9.09
N ARG A 451 -49.35 74.67 -9.00
CA ARG A 451 -49.85 73.42 -8.37
C ARG A 451 -49.33 72.18 -9.08
N ARG A 452 -49.40 72.12 -10.40
CA ARG A 452 -48.83 70.98 -11.16
C ARG A 452 -47.32 70.81 -10.92
N VAL A 453 -46.57 71.91 -10.83
CA VAL A 453 -45.13 71.87 -10.50
C VAL A 453 -44.92 71.32 -9.08
N THR A 454 -45.76 71.72 -8.14
CA THR A 454 -45.75 71.25 -6.75
C THR A 454 -45.98 69.73 -6.67
N ASP A 455 -46.92 69.20 -7.46
CA ASP A 455 -47.19 67.75 -7.54
C ASP A 455 -45.97 66.99 -8.08
N ILE A 456 -45.34 67.48 -9.16
CA ILE A 456 -44.13 66.87 -9.73
C ILE A 456 -42.98 66.86 -8.70
N ILE A 457 -42.82 67.94 -7.93
CA ILE A 457 -41.77 68.01 -6.90
C ILE A 457 -42.03 67.02 -5.76
N SER A 458 -43.30 66.78 -5.42
CA SER A 458 -43.70 65.74 -4.47
C SER A 458 -43.30 64.36 -4.97
N ASP A 459 -43.56 64.06 -6.25
CA ASP A 459 -43.17 62.79 -6.87
C ASP A 459 -41.65 62.61 -6.90
N ILE A 460 -40.88 63.67 -7.23
CA ILE A 460 -39.41 63.64 -7.18
C ILE A 460 -38.90 63.36 -5.77
N SER A 461 -39.52 63.96 -4.75
CA SER A 461 -39.14 63.72 -3.34
C SER A 461 -39.42 62.28 -2.92
N ALA A 462 -40.57 61.72 -3.30
CA ALA A 462 -40.91 60.33 -3.03
C ALA A 462 -39.94 59.37 -3.74
N ALA A 463 -39.67 59.58 -5.03
CA ALA A 463 -38.73 58.78 -5.80
C ALA A 463 -37.30 58.86 -5.24
N SER A 464 -36.86 60.04 -4.79
CA SER A 464 -35.53 60.21 -4.17
C SER A 464 -35.42 59.47 -2.83
N GLN A 465 -36.52 59.38 -2.06
CA GLN A 465 -36.54 58.60 -0.83
C GLN A 465 -36.44 57.10 -1.13
N GLU A 466 -37.20 56.60 -2.10
CA GLU A 466 -37.13 55.19 -2.54
C GLU A 466 -35.74 54.84 -3.08
N GLN A 467 -35.12 55.74 -3.85
CA GLN A 467 -33.73 55.58 -4.30
C GLN A 467 -32.75 55.51 -3.13
N THR A 468 -32.94 56.32 -2.09
CA THR A 468 -32.09 56.28 -0.88
C THR A 468 -32.16 54.91 -0.21
N ASP A 469 -33.36 54.36 -0.07
CA ASP A 469 -33.57 53.04 0.53
C ASP A 469 -32.97 51.92 -0.35
N GLY A 470 -33.12 52.01 -1.68
CA GLY A 470 -32.51 51.08 -2.62
C GLY A 470 -30.98 51.13 -2.61
N ILE A 471 -30.39 52.32 -2.48
CA ILE A 471 -28.95 52.52 -2.33
C ILE A 471 -28.45 51.87 -1.04
N ALA A 472 -29.17 52.02 0.07
CA ALA A 472 -28.80 51.40 1.33
C ALA A 472 -28.73 49.86 1.22
N GLN A 473 -29.69 49.25 0.52
CA GLN A 473 -29.67 47.80 0.23
C GLN A 473 -28.48 47.40 -0.65
N ILE A 474 -28.14 48.20 -1.67
CA ILE A 474 -26.95 47.98 -2.50
C ILE A 474 -25.68 48.05 -1.64
N SER A 475 -25.56 49.03 -0.74
CA SER A 475 -24.42 49.14 0.18
C SER A 475 -24.31 47.96 1.13
N ASP A 476 -25.43 47.42 1.64
CA ASP A 476 -25.43 46.18 2.44
C ASP A 476 -24.94 44.98 1.62
N ALA A 477 -25.41 44.83 0.38
CA ALA A 477 -24.99 43.75 -0.51
C ALA A 477 -23.49 43.83 -0.86
N ILE A 478 -22.96 45.03 -1.08
CA ILE A 478 -21.52 45.27 -1.31
C ILE A 478 -20.70 44.86 -0.08
N ARG A 479 -21.15 45.21 1.15
CA ARG A 479 -20.50 44.76 2.39
C ARG A 479 -20.45 43.24 2.52
N GLN A 480 -21.51 42.55 2.11
CA GLN A 480 -21.52 41.09 2.11
C GLN A 480 -20.54 40.51 1.06
N LEU A 481 -20.49 41.09 -0.14
CA LEU A 481 -19.54 40.70 -1.18
C LEU A 481 -18.08 40.94 -0.76
N ASP A 482 -17.80 42.03 -0.06
CA ASP A 482 -16.47 42.29 0.51
C ASP A 482 -16.09 41.21 1.52
N GLY A 483 -16.99 40.84 2.43
CA GLY A 483 -16.77 39.72 3.37
C GLY A 483 -16.46 38.39 2.68
N VAL A 484 -17.18 38.04 1.61
CA VAL A 484 -16.89 36.84 0.80
C VAL A 484 -15.56 36.97 0.07
N THR A 485 -15.22 38.16 -0.42
CA THR A 485 -13.94 38.41 -1.13
C THR A 485 -12.76 38.22 -0.18
N GLN A 486 -12.85 38.72 1.05
CA GLN A 486 -11.84 38.48 2.09
C GLN A 486 -11.75 37.01 2.49
N GLN A 487 -12.88 36.32 2.61
CA GLN A 487 -12.90 34.89 2.89
C GLN A 487 -12.24 34.07 1.76
N ASN A 488 -12.51 34.44 0.50
CA ASN A 488 -11.87 33.81 -0.65
C ASN A 488 -10.35 34.02 -0.63
N ALA A 489 -9.86 35.22 -0.26
CA ALA A 489 -8.43 35.47 -0.13
C ALA A 489 -7.80 34.55 0.93
N ALA A 490 -8.43 34.39 2.10
CA ALA A 490 -7.95 33.47 3.13
C ALA A 490 -7.97 32.01 2.65
N LEU A 491 -9.04 31.58 1.99
CA LEU A 491 -9.15 30.22 1.43
C LEU A 491 -8.10 29.94 0.35
N VAL A 492 -7.76 30.95 -0.45
CA VAL A 492 -6.71 30.84 -1.47
C VAL A 492 -5.35 30.62 -0.81
N GLU A 493 -5.03 31.37 0.26
CA GLU A 493 -3.79 31.16 1.02
C GLU A 493 -3.74 29.76 1.66
N GLU A 494 -4.81 29.33 2.30
CA GLU A 494 -4.91 27.99 2.91
C GLU A 494 -4.77 26.88 1.84
N ALA A 495 -5.45 27.03 0.71
CA ALA A 495 -5.40 26.05 -0.37
C ALA A 495 -4.01 26.02 -1.05
N ALA A 496 -3.33 27.16 -1.18
CA ALA A 496 -1.97 27.22 -1.70
C ALA A 496 -0.98 26.53 -0.75
N ALA A 497 -1.11 26.75 0.56
CA ALA A 497 -0.32 26.06 1.57
C ALA A 497 -0.57 24.54 1.56
N ALA A 498 -1.83 24.11 1.43
CA ALA A 498 -2.19 22.70 1.33
C ALA A 498 -1.61 22.06 0.05
N ALA A 499 -1.67 22.74 -1.10
CA ALA A 499 -1.09 22.27 -2.35
C ALA A 499 0.43 22.10 -2.26
N LEU A 500 1.13 23.06 -1.62
CA LEU A 500 2.56 22.94 -1.36
C LEU A 500 2.89 21.77 -0.43
N SER A 501 2.11 21.56 0.63
CA SER A 501 2.27 20.43 1.54
C SER A 501 2.03 19.08 0.85
N MET A 502 1.03 18.98 -0.03
CA MET A 502 0.79 17.77 -0.82
C MET A 502 1.95 17.47 -1.78
N GLN A 503 2.51 18.50 -2.41
CA GLN A 503 3.68 18.37 -3.28
C GLN A 503 4.90 17.85 -2.50
N ASP A 504 5.18 18.44 -1.32
CA ASP A 504 6.27 17.99 -0.45
C ASP A 504 6.06 16.54 0.02
N GLN A 505 4.84 16.17 0.41
CA GLN A 505 4.51 14.81 0.80
C GLN A 505 4.66 13.81 -0.36
N ALA A 506 4.29 14.19 -1.58
CA ALA A 506 4.48 13.38 -2.77
C ALA A 506 5.97 13.16 -3.06
N GLN A 507 6.79 14.21 -2.92
CA GLN A 507 8.24 14.12 -3.08
C GLN A 507 8.89 13.24 -1.99
N HIS A 508 8.46 13.36 -0.73
CA HIS A 508 8.91 12.49 0.35
C HIS A 508 8.55 11.02 0.08
N LEU A 509 7.35 10.73 -0.41
CA LEU A 509 6.94 9.38 -0.77
C LEU A 509 7.75 8.85 -1.95
N GLU A 510 7.98 9.66 -2.99
CA GLU A 510 8.83 9.31 -4.13
C GLU A 510 10.25 8.97 -3.67
N GLN A 511 10.83 9.77 -2.79
CA GLN A 511 12.16 9.54 -2.22
C GLN A 511 12.19 8.28 -1.35
N ALA A 512 11.16 8.04 -0.53
CA ALA A 512 11.07 6.82 0.28
C ALA A 512 11.01 5.55 -0.57
N VAL A 513 10.31 5.58 -1.72
CA VAL A 513 10.26 4.44 -2.65
C VAL A 513 11.39 4.44 -3.69
N SER A 514 12.25 5.46 -3.71
CA SER A 514 13.41 5.54 -4.61
C SER A 514 14.47 4.49 -4.31
N ILE A 515 14.55 4.03 -3.04
CA ILE A 515 15.43 2.93 -2.62
C ILE A 515 15.14 1.62 -3.36
N PHE A 516 13.87 1.42 -3.77
CA PHE A 516 13.46 0.25 -4.51
C PHE A 516 13.84 0.40 -5.99
N LYS A 517 14.82 -0.38 -6.44
CA LYS A 517 15.21 -0.44 -7.85
C LYS A 517 14.29 -1.41 -8.55
N LEU A 518 13.46 -0.90 -9.45
CA LEU A 518 12.68 -1.75 -10.34
C LEU A 518 13.58 -2.17 -11.50
N ALA A 519 13.39 -3.36 -12.05
CA ALA A 519 13.99 -3.69 -13.34
C ALA A 519 13.56 -2.60 -14.31
N ASP A 520 14.52 -1.97 -15.00
CA ASP A 520 14.23 -0.96 -16.02
C ASP A 520 13.29 -1.60 -17.05
N ALA A 521 11.98 -1.39 -16.85
CA ALA A 521 10.99 -1.60 -17.87
C ALA A 521 11.31 -0.54 -18.90
N HIS A 522 12.13 -0.93 -19.88
CA HIS A 522 12.47 -0.25 -21.11
C HIS A 522 11.52 0.94 -21.32
N ALA A 523 11.93 2.13 -20.85
CA ALA A 523 11.18 3.33 -21.11
C ALA A 523 11.03 3.38 -22.63
N PRO A 524 9.81 3.36 -23.19
CA PRO A 524 9.67 3.55 -24.62
C PRO A 524 10.32 4.91 -24.88
N ARG A 525 11.45 4.90 -25.58
CA ARG A 525 12.07 6.12 -26.10
C ARG A 525 10.96 6.81 -26.87
N ILE A 526 10.37 7.83 -26.27
CA ILE A 526 9.44 8.72 -26.98
C ILE A 526 10.27 9.22 -28.15
N ALA A 527 9.96 8.71 -29.34
CA ALA A 527 10.56 9.15 -30.57
C ALA A 527 10.30 10.64 -30.62
N ARG A 528 11.37 11.41 -30.45
CA ARG A 528 11.38 12.86 -30.52
C ARG A 528 10.75 13.21 -31.86
N ALA A 529 9.49 13.65 -31.83
CA ALA A 529 8.75 14.01 -33.03
C ALA A 529 9.58 15.04 -33.79
N SER A 530 9.98 14.65 -35.00
CA SER A 530 10.65 15.53 -35.95
C SER A 530 9.80 16.79 -36.09
N ARG A 531 10.40 17.95 -35.76
CA ARG A 531 9.82 19.25 -36.04
C ARG A 531 9.46 19.28 -37.53
N LEU A 532 8.16 19.28 -37.84
CA LEU A 532 7.70 19.71 -39.15
C LEU A 532 8.10 21.18 -39.31
N ALA A 533 8.90 21.45 -40.32
CA ALA A 533 9.18 22.80 -40.78
C ALA A 533 7.87 23.42 -41.29
N LEU A 534 7.54 24.61 -40.76
CA LEU A 534 6.55 25.49 -41.37
C LEU A 534 7.17 26.13 -42.63
N PRO A 535 6.45 26.17 -43.77
CA PRO A 535 6.86 26.99 -44.90
C PRO A 535 6.61 28.48 -44.62
N ALA A 536 7.43 29.31 -45.27
CA ALA A 536 7.65 30.74 -45.08
C ALA A 536 6.44 31.64 -45.35
#